data_AF-A0A9N9QD09-F1
#
_entry.id   AF-A0A9N9QD09-F1
#
_cell.length_a   1.000
_cell.length_b   1.000
_cell.length_c   1.000
_cell.angle_alpha   90.00
_cell.angle_beta   90.00
_cell.angle_gamma   90.00
#
_symmetry.space_group_name_H-M   'P 1'
#
loop_
_entity.id
_entity.type
_entity.pdbx_description
1 polymer ?
#
loop_
_entity_poly.entity_id
_entity_poly.type
_entity_poly.pdbx_seq_one_letter_code
_entity_poly.pdbx_strand_id
1 'polypeptide(L)'
;MEYDETESDLPLSTEDEREVLVSAPVRPNVSARLVTLPTELLFMIFEDLQPVNTTCAGLTCKTLWAIWNKPRRLSHRNCDFI
;
A
#
# COMPACT_ATOMS: atom_id res chain seq x y z
N MET A 1 -31.53 -37.81 60.70
CA MET A 1 -30.16 -37.58 60.21
C MET A 1 -30.20 -36.30 59.42
N GLU A 2 -29.75 -35.22 60.06
CA GLU A 2 -29.46 -33.92 59.47
C GLU A 2 -28.21 -34.02 58.57
N TYR A 3 -28.25 -33.41 57.39
CA TYR A 3 -27.12 -32.84 56.64
C TYR A 3 -27.74 -31.77 55.70
N ASP A 4 -27.72 -30.49 56.05
CA ASP A 4 -26.63 -29.48 55.98
C ASP A 4 -26.42 -28.92 54.57
N GLU A 5 -26.43 -27.58 54.49
CA GLU A 5 -26.55 -26.73 53.31
C GLU A 5 -25.20 -26.61 52.57
N THR A 6 -25.22 -26.52 51.24
CA THR A 6 -24.18 -25.79 50.49
C THR A 6 -24.69 -25.34 49.12
N GLU A 7 -25.30 -24.15 49.15
CA GLU A 7 -25.02 -23.01 48.26
C GLU A 7 -23.94 -23.23 47.18
N SER A 8 -24.32 -23.16 45.90
CA SER A 8 -23.50 -22.48 44.88
C SER A 8 -24.35 -22.11 43.67
N ASP A 9 -24.76 -20.84 43.64
CA ASP A 9 -25.29 -20.14 42.48
C ASP A 9 -24.30 -20.09 41.31
N LEU A 10 -24.77 -20.35 40.09
CA LEU A 10 -24.18 -19.80 38.87
C LEU A 10 -25.30 -19.30 37.95
N PRO A 11 -25.38 -17.99 37.68
CA PRO A 11 -26.33 -17.45 36.71
C PRO A 11 -25.84 -17.73 35.28
N LEU A 12 -26.71 -18.35 34.47
CA LEU A 12 -26.50 -18.57 33.04
C LEU A 12 -26.83 -17.27 32.29
N SER A 13 -25.80 -16.51 31.94
CA SER A 13 -25.88 -15.24 31.22
C SER A 13 -26.48 -15.42 29.82
N THR A 14 -27.49 -14.62 29.53
CA THR A 14 -28.12 -14.41 28.22
C THR A 14 -27.10 -13.99 27.17
N GLU A 15 -27.01 -14.76 26.08
CA GLU A 15 -26.20 -14.41 24.91
C GLU A 15 -26.91 -13.36 24.05
N ASP A 16 -26.40 -12.16 24.21
CA ASP A 16 -26.74 -10.90 23.54
C ASP A 16 -26.28 -10.88 22.07
N GLU A 17 -26.94 -10.00 21.32
CA GLU A 17 -27.08 -9.97 19.87
C GLU A 17 -25.77 -9.60 19.15
N ARG A 18 -25.43 -10.33 18.07
CA ARG A 18 -24.39 -9.88 17.13
C ARG A 18 -24.97 -9.68 15.73
N GLU A 19 -25.43 -8.45 15.50
CA GLU A 19 -25.74 -7.92 14.18
C GLU A 19 -24.48 -7.95 13.29
N VAL A 20 -24.55 -8.68 12.17
CA VAL A 20 -23.48 -8.76 11.18
C VAL A 20 -23.62 -7.60 10.19
N LEU A 21 -22.94 -6.49 10.47
CA LEU A 21 -22.79 -5.38 9.52
C LEU A 21 -21.90 -5.81 8.35
N VAL A 22 -22.52 -6.12 7.20
CA VAL A 22 -21.85 -6.39 5.93
C VAL A 22 -21.19 -5.11 5.43
N SER A 23 -19.90 -4.96 5.70
CA SER A 23 -19.07 -3.87 5.20
C SER A 23 -18.83 -4.03 3.69
N ALA A 24 -19.38 -3.12 2.88
CA ALA A 24 -19.11 -3.08 1.44
C ALA A 24 -17.61 -2.75 1.20
N PRO A 25 -16.95 -3.35 0.18
CA PRO A 25 -15.55 -3.09 -0.08
C PRO A 25 -15.35 -1.67 -0.60
N VAL A 26 -14.84 -0.79 0.27
CA VAL A 26 -14.31 0.52 -0.13
C VAL A 26 -13.10 0.27 -1.02
N ARG A 27 -13.24 0.50 -2.34
CA ARG A 27 -12.08 0.49 -3.24
C ARG A 27 -11.20 1.66 -2.83
N PRO A 28 -9.96 1.45 -2.35
CA PRO A 28 -9.09 2.56 -2.03
C PRO A 28 -8.92 3.39 -3.31
N ASN A 29 -9.17 4.69 -3.22
CA ASN A 29 -8.84 5.61 -4.28
C ASN A 29 -7.30 5.69 -4.32
N VAL A 30 -6.67 4.76 -5.06
CA VAL A 30 -5.24 4.72 -5.30
C VAL A 30 -4.93 5.83 -6.30
N SER A 31 -5.14 7.08 -5.89
CA SER A 31 -4.61 8.22 -6.61
C SER A 31 -3.11 7.99 -6.76
N ALA A 32 -2.60 8.12 -7.98
CA ALA A 32 -1.27 7.67 -8.36
C ALA A 32 -0.19 8.42 -7.54
N ARG A 33 0.21 7.84 -6.40
CA ARG A 33 1.18 8.42 -5.44
C ARG A 33 2.54 8.72 -6.10
N LEU A 34 2.83 8.06 -7.22
CA LEU A 34 4.04 8.29 -7.99
C LEU A 34 4.12 9.70 -8.57
N VAL A 35 3.03 10.25 -9.13
CA VAL A 35 3.10 11.61 -9.73
C VAL A 35 3.17 12.73 -8.69
N THR A 36 2.91 12.42 -7.41
CA THR A 36 3.08 13.36 -6.31
C THR A 36 4.50 13.40 -5.76
N LEU A 37 5.37 12.46 -6.17
CA LEU A 37 6.75 12.47 -5.74
C LEU A 37 7.53 13.63 -6.39
N PRO A 38 8.49 14.22 -5.66
CA PRO A 38 9.47 15.12 -6.25
C PRO A 38 10.17 14.49 -7.46
N THR A 39 10.48 15.32 -8.46
CA THR A 39 11.11 14.89 -9.71
C THR A 39 12.42 14.13 -9.48
N GLU A 40 13.20 14.51 -8.46
CA GLU A 40 14.47 13.85 -8.11
C GLU A 40 14.26 12.37 -7.75
N LEU A 41 13.24 12.06 -6.94
CA LEU A 41 12.92 10.68 -6.58
C LEU A 41 12.42 9.89 -7.79
N LEU A 42 11.65 10.54 -8.67
CA LEU A 42 11.22 9.91 -9.92
C LEU A 42 12.41 9.55 -10.81
N PHE A 43 13.43 10.42 -10.89
CA PHE A 43 14.64 10.12 -11.66
C PHE A 43 15.41 8.93 -11.09
N MET A 44 15.57 8.85 -9.77
CA MET A 44 16.21 7.72 -9.09
C MET A 44 15.47 6.41 -9.37
N ILE A 45 14.14 6.42 -9.24
CA ILE A 45 13.30 5.24 -9.56
C ILE A 45 13.56 4.79 -11.00
N PHE A 46 13.53 5.71 -11.96
CA PHE A 46 13.77 5.37 -13.36
C PHE A 46 15.22 4.97 -13.68
N GLU A 47 16.20 5.34 -12.85
CA GLU A 47 17.60 4.88 -12.95
C GLU A 47 17.75 3.44 -12.48
N ASP A 48 17.01 3.05 -11.45
CA ASP A 48 17.02 1.68 -10.92
C ASP A 48 16.20 0.70 -11.78
N LEU A 49 15.36 1.20 -12.69
CA LEU A 49 14.56 0.37 -13.58
C LEU A 49 15.35 -0.05 -14.82
N GLN A 50 15.16 -1.32 -15.23
CA GLN A 50 15.64 -1.80 -16.53
C GLN A 50 15.07 -0.95 -17.68
N PRO A 51 15.79 -0.79 -18.80
CA PRO A 51 15.39 0.10 -19.89
C PRO A 51 13.95 -0.12 -20.39
N VAL A 52 13.53 -1.39 -20.51
CA VAL A 52 12.18 -1.76 -20.95
C VAL A 52 11.13 -1.26 -19.94
N ASN A 53 11.37 -1.47 -18.65
CA ASN A 53 10.46 -1.05 -17.58
C ASN A 53 10.41 0.47 -17.48
N THR A 54 11.54 1.16 -17.68
CA THR A 54 11.63 2.62 -17.69
C THR A 54 10.78 3.23 -18.80
N THR A 55 10.80 2.65 -20.01
CA THR A 55 9.91 3.07 -21.11
C THR A 55 8.45 2.83 -20.76
N CYS A 56 8.10 1.64 -20.25
CA CYS A 56 6.72 1.33 -19.85
C CYS A 56 6.21 2.30 -18.77
N ALA A 57 7.03 2.59 -17.75
CA ALA A 57 6.70 3.51 -16.67
C ALA A 57 6.60 4.98 -17.15
N GLY A 58 7.42 5.40 -18.11
CA GLY A 58 7.30 6.72 -18.74
C GLY A 58 5.98 6.89 -19.51
N LEU A 59 5.47 5.81 -20.11
CA LEU A 59 4.25 5.82 -20.93
C LEU A 59 2.94 5.74 -20.12
N THR A 60 2.99 5.53 -18.80
CA THR A 60 1.77 5.37 -18.00
C THR A 60 0.94 6.64 -17.89
N CYS A 61 1.58 7.82 -17.87
CA CYS A 61 0.87 9.10 -17.80
C CYS A 61 1.71 10.26 -18.35
N LYS A 62 1.02 11.35 -18.73
CA LYS A 62 1.66 12.54 -19.32
C LYS A 62 2.74 13.16 -18.42
N THR A 63 2.53 13.15 -17.11
CA THR A 63 3.48 13.69 -16.13
C THR A 63 4.79 12.90 -16.12
N LEU A 64 4.69 11.57 -16.06
CA LEU A 64 5.86 10.70 -16.09
C LEU A 64 6.55 10.70 -17.45
N TRP A 65 5.79 10.81 -18.55
CA TRP A 65 6.33 10.99 -19.89
C TRP A 65 7.18 12.25 -20.00
N ALA A 66 6.68 13.37 -19.47
CA ALA A 66 7.40 14.65 -19.49
C ALA A 66 8.71 14.59 -18.67
N ILE A 67 8.79 13.72 -17.67
CA ILE A 67 9.99 13.52 -16.86
C ILE A 67 10.94 12.55 -17.57
N TRP A 68 10.43 11.43 -18.09
CA TRP A 68 11.19 10.44 -18.84
C TRP A 68 11.84 11.03 -20.09
N ASN A 69 11.12 11.86 -20.85
CA ASN A 69 11.58 12.45 -22.10
C ASN A 69 12.45 13.71 -21.90
N LYS A 70 12.71 14.13 -20.65
CA LYS A 70 13.64 15.24 -20.41
C LYS A 70 15.08 14.76 -20.63
N PRO A 71 15.91 15.54 -21.35
CA PRO A 71 17.31 15.23 -21.50
C PRO A 71 17.96 15.22 -20.13
N ARG A 72 18.33 14.03 -19.67
CA ARG A 72 19.03 13.84 -18.42
C ARG A 72 20.43 14.40 -18.56
N ARG A 73 20.70 15.54 -17.93
CA ARG A 73 22.08 15.97 -17.64
C ARG A 73 22.61 15.11 -16.49
N LEU A 74 22.63 13.79 -16.67
CA LEU A 74 23.25 12.91 -15.71
C LEU A 74 24.75 13.13 -15.82
N SER A 75 25.29 13.77 -14.80
CA SER A 75 26.71 13.80 -14.53
C SER A 75 27.21 12.35 -14.55
N HIS A 76 28.13 12.07 -15.50
CA HIS A 76 28.93 10.84 -15.59
C HIS A 76 29.30 10.32 -14.20
N ARG A 77 28.54 9.37 -13.66
CA ARG A 77 29.00 8.54 -12.55
C ARG A 77 28.66 7.09 -12.88
N ASN A 78 29.70 6.46 -13.42
CA ASN A 78 30.03 5.04 -13.30
C ASN A 78 28.94 4.04 -13.70
N CYS A 79 28.89 3.74 -15.00
CA CYS A 79 28.37 2.48 -15.49
C CYS A 79 29.50 1.72 -16.22
N ASP A 80 30.61 1.47 -15.53
CA ASP A 80 31.48 0.33 -15.86
C ASP A 80 31.04 -0.82 -14.94
N PHE A 81 30.14 -1.67 -15.45
CA PHE A 81 29.76 -2.92 -14.81
C PHE A 81 30.37 -4.06 -15.65
N ILE A 82 31.20 -4.85 -14.98
CA ILE A 82 31.98 -6.00 -15.50
C ILE A 82 31.06 -7.13 -15.95
#